data_AF-A0A353LHE6-F1
#
_entry.id   AF-A0A353LHE6-F1
#
_cell.length_a   1.000
_cell.length_b   1.000
_cell.length_c   1.000
_cell.angle_alpha   90.00
_cell.angle_beta   90.00
_cell.angle_gamma   90.00
#
_symmetry.space_group_name_H-M   'P 1'
#
loop_
_entity.id
_entity.type
_entity.pdbx_description
1 polymer ?
#
loop_
_entity_poly.entity_id
_entity_poly.type
_entity_poly.pdbx_seq_one_letter_code
_entity_poly.pdbx_strand_id
1 'polypeptide(L)'
;MNLKSIYITFLLFVFTAGIFAQNREFNGLDMNMGNLYRLSSAETRSISPENFTGEKGKGGMAIPDPNAPRNTANATHAARDLGQGWKVNPYVRINPGETFTMAEIEGPGAIQHIWMTPTGNWRFSIIRIYWDDETEPSVECPIGHFFGMGWNEYAPLNSMPVTVNPGSAFNSYWVMPFRRKCRITMTNINDAEAMNLYYQIDYTLTDVPADAAYFHA
;
A
#
# COMPACT_ATOMS: atom_id res chain seq x y z
N MET A 1 20.33 49.67 -18.41
CA MET A 1 18.99 49.48 -17.82
C MET A 1 18.85 50.44 -16.65
N ASN A 2 17.83 51.30 -16.61
CA ASN A 2 17.64 52.27 -15.52
C ASN A 2 17.32 51.53 -14.21
N LEU A 3 17.85 52.00 -13.08
CA LEU A 3 17.60 51.46 -11.74
C LEU A 3 16.09 51.25 -11.44
N LYS A 4 15.22 52.15 -11.91
CA LYS A 4 13.76 52.00 -11.83
C LYS A 4 13.22 50.78 -12.60
N SER A 5 13.76 50.47 -13.78
CA SER A 5 13.40 49.25 -14.52
C SER A 5 13.87 47.99 -13.79
N ILE A 6 15.04 48.02 -13.14
CA ILE A 6 15.52 46.88 -12.35
C ILE A 6 14.58 46.60 -11.17
N TYR A 7 14.17 47.63 -10.43
CA TYR A 7 13.25 47.47 -9.31
C TYR A 7 11.85 46.98 -9.75
N ILE A 8 11.31 47.49 -10.85
CA ILE A 8 10.01 47.06 -11.37
C ILE A 8 10.06 45.60 -11.83
N THR A 9 11.11 45.21 -12.56
CA THR A 9 11.28 43.81 -13.00
C THR A 9 11.47 42.87 -11.81
N PHE A 10 12.24 43.28 -10.80
CA PHE A 10 12.42 42.48 -9.57
C PHE A 10 11.11 42.33 -8.80
N LEU A 11 10.33 43.40 -8.64
CA LEU A 11 9.01 43.35 -8.00
C LEU A 11 8.04 42.44 -8.77
N LEU A 12 8.00 42.54 -10.10
CA LEU A 12 7.20 41.65 -10.95
C LEU A 12 7.63 40.19 -10.79
N PHE A 13 8.92 39.90 -10.72
CA PHE A 13 9.45 38.55 -10.55
C PHE A 13 9.12 37.95 -9.17
N VAL A 14 9.18 38.75 -8.11
CA VAL A 14 8.77 38.35 -6.76
C VAL A 14 7.25 38.11 -6.70
N PHE A 15 6.46 38.95 -7.37
CA PHE A 15 5.00 38.81 -7.42
C PHE A 15 4.58 37.56 -8.20
N THR A 16 5.20 37.28 -9.35
CA THR A 16 4.90 36.08 -10.14
C THR A 16 5.34 34.80 -9.42
N ALA A 17 6.49 34.79 -8.75
CA ALA A 17 6.92 33.65 -7.94
C ALA A 17 5.94 33.33 -6.79
N GLY A 18 5.34 34.35 -6.17
CA GLY A 18 4.32 34.17 -5.13
C GLY A 18 3.02 33.54 -5.64
N ILE A 19 2.60 33.87 -6.88
CA ILE A 19 1.37 33.33 -7.49
C ILE A 19 1.53 31.84 -7.83
N PHE A 20 2.68 31.42 -8.37
CA PHE A 20 2.95 30.00 -8.65
C PHE A 20 3.10 29.15 -7.39
N ALA A 21 3.55 29.74 -6.27
CA ALA A 21 3.65 29.04 -5.00
C ALA A 21 2.28 28.73 -4.34
N GLN A 22 1.24 29.50 -4.65
CA GLN A 22 -0.07 29.39 -4.00
C GLN A 22 -1.05 28.41 -4.67
N ASN A 23 -0.82 28.02 -5.93
CA ASN A 23 -1.69 27.10 -6.67
C ASN A 23 -0.96 25.78 -6.98
N ARG A 24 -0.63 25.00 -5.94
CA ARG A 24 -0.32 23.59 -6.18
C ARG A 24 -1.61 22.85 -6.49
N GLU A 25 -1.68 22.23 -7.66
CA GLU A 25 -2.76 21.32 -8.00
C GLU A 25 -2.86 20.21 -6.94
N PHE A 26 -4.07 19.71 -6.72
CA PHE A 26 -4.30 18.66 -5.74
C PHE A 26 -3.61 17.37 -6.18
N ASN A 27 -2.66 16.88 -5.37
CA ASN A 27 -1.81 15.74 -5.72
C ASN A 27 -2.40 14.37 -5.34
N GLY A 28 -3.60 14.34 -4.73
CA GLY A 28 -4.29 13.09 -4.39
C GLY A 28 -3.87 12.41 -3.07
N LEU A 29 -3.01 13.02 -2.24
CA LEU A 29 -2.58 12.41 -0.96
C LEU A 29 -3.39 12.87 0.27
N ASP A 30 -3.77 14.15 0.35
CA ASP A 30 -4.54 14.72 1.46
C ASP A 30 -6.06 14.56 1.23
N MET A 31 -6.51 13.34 0.95
CA MET A 31 -7.93 13.07 0.69
C MET A 31 -8.76 13.23 1.97
N ASN A 32 -9.78 14.08 1.95
CA ASN A 32 -10.73 14.24 3.04
C ASN A 32 -12.12 14.68 2.54
N MET A 33 -13.13 14.62 3.41
CA MET A 33 -14.52 14.96 3.05
C MET A 33 -14.67 16.38 2.47
N GLY A 34 -13.81 17.32 2.84
CA GLY A 34 -13.83 18.69 2.36
C GLY A 34 -13.28 18.87 0.93
N ASN A 35 -12.59 17.88 0.37
CA ASN A 35 -11.95 18.00 -0.93
C ASN A 35 -12.18 16.83 -1.90
N LEU A 36 -13.09 15.90 -1.60
CA LEU A 36 -13.44 14.74 -2.46
C LEU A 36 -13.78 15.10 -3.91
N TYR A 37 -14.29 16.31 -4.15
CA TYR A 37 -14.70 16.77 -5.48
C TYR A 37 -13.54 17.29 -6.34
N ARG A 38 -12.31 17.36 -5.80
CA ARG A 38 -11.15 17.86 -6.52
C ARG A 38 -10.61 16.82 -7.48
N LEU A 39 -10.30 17.26 -8.69
CA LEU A 39 -9.58 16.47 -9.67
C LEU A 39 -8.09 16.43 -9.33
N SER A 40 -7.45 15.31 -9.65
CA SER A 40 -6.01 15.10 -9.53
C SER A 40 -5.51 14.31 -10.74
N SER A 41 -4.27 14.54 -11.13
CA SER A 41 -3.54 13.72 -12.12
C SER A 41 -2.92 12.46 -11.51
N ALA A 42 -3.08 12.26 -10.19
CA ALA A 42 -2.50 11.13 -9.48
C ALA A 42 -2.98 9.78 -10.01
N GLU A 43 -2.07 8.81 -10.01
CA GLU A 43 -2.33 7.49 -10.55
C GLU A 43 -2.54 6.48 -9.42
N THR A 44 -3.79 6.01 -9.24
CA THR A 44 -4.10 4.98 -8.25
C THR A 44 -3.87 3.58 -8.79
N ARG A 45 -3.43 2.68 -7.91
CA ARG A 45 -3.12 1.27 -8.20
C ARG A 45 -3.44 0.40 -6.98
N SER A 46 -3.59 -0.89 -7.22
CA SER A 46 -3.89 -1.89 -6.19
C SER A 46 -3.07 -3.16 -6.45
N ILE A 47 -2.19 -3.52 -5.51
CA ILE A 47 -1.47 -4.79 -5.50
C ILE A 47 -2.24 -5.80 -4.66
N SER A 48 -2.38 -7.02 -5.17
CA SER A 48 -3.02 -8.14 -4.46
C SER A 48 -2.51 -9.47 -5.01
N PRO A 49 -2.88 -10.62 -4.41
CA PRO A 49 -2.61 -11.94 -4.97
C PRO A 49 -3.15 -12.16 -6.40
N GLU A 50 -4.11 -11.35 -6.85
CA GLU A 50 -4.64 -11.36 -8.22
C GLU A 50 -3.88 -10.43 -9.19
N ASN A 51 -2.99 -9.58 -8.66
CA ASN A 51 -2.18 -8.62 -9.41
C ASN A 51 -0.94 -8.23 -8.59
N PHE A 52 0.12 -9.04 -8.64
CA PHE A 52 1.32 -8.83 -7.83
C PHE A 52 2.09 -7.55 -8.18
N THR A 53 1.93 -7.03 -9.39
CA THR A 53 2.62 -5.80 -9.85
C THR A 53 1.77 -4.56 -9.67
N GLY A 54 0.45 -4.71 -9.50
CA GLY A 54 -0.49 -3.59 -9.45
C GLY A 54 -0.74 -2.93 -10.81
N GLU A 55 -0.18 -3.47 -11.90
CA GLU A 55 -0.31 -2.89 -13.24
C GLU A 55 -1.78 -2.79 -13.71
N LYS A 56 -2.06 -1.75 -14.50
CA LYS A 56 -3.40 -1.51 -15.05
C LYS A 56 -3.86 -2.68 -15.89
N GLY A 57 -5.05 -3.20 -15.58
CA GLY A 57 -5.67 -4.30 -16.33
C GLY A 57 -5.05 -5.67 -16.09
N LYS A 58 -4.22 -5.84 -15.05
CA LYS A 58 -3.59 -7.12 -14.68
C LYS A 58 -4.25 -7.84 -13.50
N GLY A 59 -5.40 -7.36 -13.02
CA GLY A 59 -6.20 -8.06 -12.01
C GLY A 59 -7.00 -9.22 -12.61
N GLY A 60 -7.09 -10.33 -11.88
CA GLY A 60 -7.93 -11.48 -12.23
C GLY A 60 -7.40 -12.29 -13.42
N MET A 61 -6.08 -12.24 -13.66
CA MET A 61 -5.47 -12.89 -14.82
C MET A 61 -5.20 -14.39 -14.62
N ALA A 62 -5.33 -14.91 -13.39
CA ALA A 62 -5.11 -16.30 -13.08
C ALA A 62 -6.17 -17.20 -13.74
N ILE A 63 -5.74 -18.40 -14.17
CA ILE A 63 -6.58 -19.43 -14.79
C ILE A 63 -6.65 -20.61 -13.82
N PRO A 64 -7.84 -21.17 -13.52
CA PRO A 64 -7.95 -22.35 -12.69
C PRO A 64 -7.15 -23.51 -13.29
N ASP A 65 -6.16 -24.00 -12.56
CA ASP A 65 -5.36 -25.17 -12.91
C ASP A 65 -5.02 -25.95 -11.62
N PRO A 66 -5.43 -27.24 -11.50
CA PRO A 66 -5.15 -28.05 -10.31
C PRO A 66 -3.66 -28.30 -10.08
N ASN A 67 -2.83 -28.13 -11.12
CA ASN A 67 -1.39 -28.31 -11.08
C ASN A 67 -0.62 -26.98 -11.10
N ALA A 68 -1.32 -25.85 -10.95
CA ALA A 68 -0.72 -24.54 -10.96
C ALA A 68 0.40 -24.44 -9.90
N PRO A 69 1.51 -23.75 -10.19
CA PRO A 69 2.50 -23.42 -9.18
C PRO A 69 1.86 -22.71 -7.98
N ARG A 70 2.43 -22.89 -6.80
CA ARG A 70 1.97 -22.23 -5.57
C ARG A 70 1.85 -20.72 -5.80
N ASN A 71 0.78 -20.12 -5.26
CA ASN A 71 0.51 -18.68 -5.31
C ASN A 71 0.22 -18.15 -6.72
N THR A 72 -0.21 -19.01 -7.65
CA THR A 72 -0.64 -18.57 -9.01
C THR A 72 -2.10 -18.87 -9.32
N ALA A 73 -2.71 -19.88 -8.69
CA ALA A 73 -4.14 -20.21 -8.82
C ALA A 73 -4.67 -20.94 -7.57
N ASN A 74 -4.43 -20.38 -6.39
CA ASN A 74 -4.67 -21.08 -5.12
C ASN A 74 -6.14 -21.51 -4.88
N ALA A 75 -7.12 -20.88 -5.54
CA ALA A 75 -8.54 -21.20 -5.43
C ALA A 75 -9.11 -21.92 -6.67
N THR A 76 -8.27 -22.60 -7.47
CA THR A 76 -8.68 -23.37 -8.67
C THR A 76 -9.99 -24.14 -8.47
N HIS A 77 -10.09 -24.95 -7.42
CA HIS A 77 -11.25 -25.83 -7.21
C HIS A 77 -12.55 -25.04 -6.98
N ALA A 78 -12.48 -23.90 -6.28
CA ALA A 78 -13.62 -23.04 -6.03
C ALA A 78 -14.00 -22.23 -7.29
N ALA A 79 -13.02 -21.88 -8.13
CA ALA A 79 -13.21 -21.09 -9.34
C ALA A 79 -13.34 -21.93 -10.63
N ARG A 80 -13.44 -23.27 -10.53
CA ARG A 80 -13.44 -24.21 -11.66
C ARG A 80 -14.49 -23.91 -12.74
N ASP A 81 -15.64 -23.36 -12.34
CA ASP A 81 -16.77 -23.05 -13.23
C ASP A 81 -16.85 -21.55 -13.58
N LEU A 82 -15.89 -20.74 -13.07
CA LEU A 82 -15.85 -19.29 -13.22
C LEU A 82 -14.77 -18.84 -14.22
N GLY A 83 -13.54 -19.33 -14.03
CA GLY A 83 -12.40 -19.04 -14.93
C GLY A 83 -11.74 -17.67 -14.73
N GLN A 84 -10.95 -17.26 -15.71
CA GLN A 84 -10.21 -16.00 -15.74
C GLN A 84 -11.16 -14.79 -15.66
N GLY A 85 -10.74 -13.73 -14.97
CA GLY A 85 -11.55 -12.56 -14.64
C GLY A 85 -12.29 -12.67 -13.30
N TRP A 86 -12.40 -13.88 -12.74
CA TRP A 86 -12.86 -14.11 -11.38
C TRP A 86 -11.69 -14.30 -10.40
N LYS A 87 -12.01 -14.48 -9.11
CA LYS A 87 -11.02 -14.57 -8.04
C LYS A 87 -10.42 -15.98 -7.92
N VAL A 88 -9.47 -16.29 -8.80
CA VAL A 88 -8.82 -17.61 -8.94
C VAL A 88 -7.61 -17.77 -8.01
N ASN A 89 -6.94 -16.69 -7.66
CA ASN A 89 -5.81 -16.63 -6.74
C ASN A 89 -6.03 -15.58 -5.63
N PRO A 90 -6.98 -15.79 -4.69
CA PRO A 90 -7.36 -14.79 -3.69
C PRO A 90 -6.34 -14.52 -2.58
N TYR A 91 -5.39 -15.43 -2.37
CA TYR A 91 -4.41 -15.39 -1.27
C TYR A 91 -3.07 -15.93 -1.73
N VAL A 92 -2.02 -15.63 -0.96
CA VAL A 92 -0.74 -16.32 -1.01
C VAL A 92 -0.57 -17.22 0.21
N ARG A 93 0.07 -18.37 0.03
CA ARG A 93 0.53 -19.24 1.11
C ARG A 93 2.00 -18.95 1.37
N ILE A 94 2.36 -18.69 2.63
CA ILE A 94 3.71 -18.38 3.11
C ILE A 94 4.12 -19.50 4.09
N ASN A 95 5.09 -20.31 3.70
CA ASN A 95 5.54 -21.47 4.46
C ASN A 95 6.38 -21.07 5.69
N PRO A 96 6.61 -22.00 6.64
CA PRO A 96 7.53 -21.78 7.76
C PRO A 96 8.90 -21.24 7.31
N GLY A 97 9.36 -20.16 7.95
CA GLY A 97 10.61 -19.47 7.66
C GLY A 97 10.64 -18.68 6.34
N GLU A 98 9.57 -18.71 5.54
CA GLU A 98 9.52 -18.02 4.25
C GLU A 98 9.28 -16.52 4.44
N THR A 99 9.99 -15.71 3.65
CA THR A 99 9.68 -14.29 3.44
C THR A 99 9.09 -14.11 2.06
N PHE A 100 7.90 -13.51 2.01
CA PHE A 100 7.18 -13.19 0.79
C PHE A 100 7.17 -11.68 0.55
N THR A 101 7.55 -11.23 -0.64
CA THR A 101 7.41 -9.83 -1.05
C THR A 101 5.98 -9.58 -1.50
N MET A 102 5.22 -8.81 -0.71
CA MET A 102 3.82 -8.49 -0.97
C MET A 102 3.67 -7.41 -2.04
N ALA A 103 4.57 -6.44 -2.02
CA ALA A 103 4.59 -5.32 -2.96
C ALA A 103 6.00 -4.79 -3.15
N GLU A 104 6.29 -4.39 -4.39
CA GLU A 104 7.46 -3.62 -4.77
C GLU A 104 7.00 -2.53 -5.74
N ILE A 105 7.08 -1.29 -5.31
CA ILE A 105 6.48 -0.14 -6.00
C ILE A 105 7.59 0.85 -6.29
N GLU A 106 7.72 1.22 -7.57
CA GLU A 106 8.68 2.21 -8.04
C GLU A 106 8.03 3.57 -8.26
N GLY A 107 8.80 4.64 -8.04
CA GLY A 107 8.37 6.03 -8.20
C GLY A 107 7.90 6.70 -6.90
N PRO A 108 7.62 8.00 -6.94
CA PRO A 108 7.08 8.73 -5.79
C PRO A 108 5.59 8.46 -5.62
N GLY A 109 5.14 8.37 -4.37
CA GLY A 109 3.74 8.13 -4.07
C GLY A 109 3.47 7.96 -2.58
N ALA A 110 2.29 7.41 -2.25
CA ALA A 110 1.98 6.96 -0.91
C ALA A 110 1.08 5.72 -0.92
N ILE A 111 1.29 4.83 0.04
CA ILE A 111 0.28 3.84 0.41
C ILE A 111 -0.84 4.61 1.12
N GLN A 112 -2.10 4.35 0.73
CA GLN A 112 -3.27 4.99 1.34
C GLN A 112 -4.21 3.99 2.01
N HIS A 113 -4.12 2.71 1.63
CA HIS A 113 -4.89 1.68 2.28
C HIS A 113 -4.17 0.33 2.20
N ILE A 114 -4.17 -0.38 3.33
CA ILE A 114 -3.77 -1.79 3.39
C ILE A 114 -4.94 -2.56 3.99
N TRP A 115 -5.44 -3.53 3.25
CA TRP A 115 -6.34 -4.55 3.75
C TRP A 115 -5.64 -5.89 3.81
N MET A 116 -5.88 -6.67 4.86
CA MET A 116 -5.47 -8.06 4.88
C MET A 116 -6.26 -8.95 5.83
N THR A 117 -6.17 -10.26 5.56
CA THR A 117 -6.70 -11.34 6.38
C THR A 117 -5.64 -12.44 6.50
N PRO A 118 -4.73 -12.36 7.49
CA PRO A 118 -3.78 -13.44 7.78
C PRO A 118 -4.44 -14.58 8.56
N THR A 119 -4.20 -15.82 8.16
CA THR A 119 -4.59 -17.02 8.91
C THR A 119 -3.50 -17.48 9.89
N GLY A 120 -3.86 -18.26 10.91
CA GLY A 120 -2.92 -18.78 11.88
C GLY A 120 -2.62 -17.78 13.00
N ASN A 121 -1.47 -17.91 13.65
CA ASN A 121 -1.06 -17.02 14.74
C ASN A 121 -0.33 -15.78 14.21
N TRP A 122 -0.97 -14.63 14.32
CA TRP A 122 -0.50 -13.33 13.81
C TRP A 122 0.79 -12.85 14.48
N ARG A 123 1.15 -13.37 15.65
CA ARG A 123 2.41 -13.01 16.32
C ARG A 123 3.64 -13.53 15.58
N PHE A 124 3.45 -14.56 14.75
CA PHE A 124 4.52 -15.14 13.95
C PHE A 124 4.56 -14.63 12.50
N SER A 125 3.69 -13.69 12.16
CA SER A 125 3.65 -13.06 10.84
C SER A 125 4.25 -11.67 10.95
N ILE A 126 5.48 -11.49 10.50
CA ILE A 126 6.22 -10.23 10.65
C ILE A 126 6.10 -9.43 9.37
N ILE A 127 5.45 -8.26 9.46
CA ILE A 127 5.43 -7.30 8.36
C ILE A 127 6.66 -6.43 8.42
N ARG A 128 7.24 -6.15 7.26
CA ARG A 128 8.31 -5.16 7.09
C ARG A 128 8.01 -4.21 5.95
N ILE A 129 8.28 -2.93 6.18
CA ILE A 129 8.17 -1.92 5.14
C ILE A 129 9.47 -1.12 5.04
N TYR A 130 9.97 -0.99 3.81
CA TYR A 130 11.20 -0.30 3.46
C TYR A 130 10.86 0.87 2.53
N TRP A 131 11.43 2.04 2.82
CA TRP A 131 11.27 3.25 2.01
C TRP A 131 12.56 3.54 1.24
N ASP A 132 12.45 3.97 -0.01
CA ASP A 132 13.50 4.58 -0.82
C ASP A 132 14.86 3.85 -0.89
N ASP A 133 14.82 2.51 -0.94
CA ASP A 133 15.95 1.57 -0.95
C ASP A 133 16.70 1.42 0.39
N GLU A 134 16.10 1.82 1.51
CA GLU A 134 16.68 1.56 2.83
C GLU A 134 16.90 0.04 3.06
N THR A 135 18.05 -0.29 3.68
CA THR A 135 18.40 -1.69 3.99
C THR A 135 17.69 -2.19 5.24
N GLU A 136 17.47 -1.31 6.22
CA GLU A 136 16.73 -1.59 7.44
C GLU A 136 15.26 -1.18 7.26
N PRO A 137 14.30 -1.99 7.76
CA PRO A 137 12.89 -1.64 7.65
C PRO A 137 12.55 -0.48 8.59
N SER A 138 11.84 0.52 8.07
CA SER A 138 11.26 1.61 8.87
C SER A 138 10.02 1.17 9.66
N VAL A 139 9.37 0.10 9.20
CA VAL A 139 8.28 -0.60 9.92
C VAL A 139 8.67 -2.05 10.12
N GLU A 140 8.70 -2.56 11.35
CA GLU A 140 8.94 -3.97 11.64
C GLU A 140 8.19 -4.41 12.91
N CYS A 141 7.12 -5.17 12.74
CA CYS A 141 6.38 -5.71 13.88
C CYS A 141 5.54 -6.94 13.50
N PRO A 142 5.06 -7.72 14.49
CA PRO A 142 4.05 -8.73 14.23
C PRO A 142 2.77 -8.10 13.67
N ILE A 143 2.14 -8.73 12.69
CA ILE A 143 1.02 -8.14 11.95
C ILE A 143 -0.18 -7.85 12.85
N GLY A 144 -0.43 -8.70 13.84
CA GLY A 144 -1.48 -8.43 14.83
C GLY A 144 -1.21 -7.13 15.59
N HIS A 145 0.04 -6.84 15.97
CA HIS A 145 0.39 -5.63 16.71
C HIS A 145 0.25 -4.37 15.85
N PHE A 146 0.64 -4.44 14.58
CA PHE A 146 0.46 -3.34 13.61
C PHE A 146 -0.99 -2.85 13.54
N PHE A 147 -1.96 -3.78 13.61
CA PHE A 147 -3.40 -3.50 13.58
C PHE A 147 -4.05 -3.43 14.98
N GLY A 148 -3.27 -3.37 16.07
CA GLY A 148 -3.79 -3.27 17.44
C GLY A 148 -4.34 -4.57 18.06
N MET A 149 -4.17 -5.71 17.39
CA MET A 149 -4.57 -7.06 17.83
C MET A 149 -3.41 -7.80 18.52
N GLY A 150 -2.86 -7.21 19.60
CA GLY A 150 -1.62 -7.68 20.23
C GLY A 150 -1.67 -9.04 20.93
N TRP A 151 -2.86 -9.50 21.30
CA TRP A 151 -3.06 -10.79 22.00
C TRP A 151 -3.40 -11.95 21.08
N ASN A 152 -3.28 -11.77 19.75
CA ASN A 152 -3.68 -12.79 18.78
C ASN A 152 -5.16 -13.21 18.91
N GLU A 153 -5.99 -12.26 19.32
CA GLU A 153 -7.44 -12.42 19.49
C GLU A 153 -8.14 -11.25 18.80
N TYR A 154 -9.31 -11.52 18.25
CA TYR A 154 -10.15 -10.48 17.68
C TYR A 154 -10.73 -9.61 18.80
N ALA A 155 -10.50 -8.30 18.69
CA ALA A 155 -11.24 -7.28 19.42
C ALA A 155 -11.77 -6.26 18.40
N PRO A 156 -13.06 -5.85 18.48
CA PRO A 156 -13.55 -4.77 17.63
C PRO A 156 -12.72 -3.50 17.83
N LEU A 157 -12.05 -3.06 16.76
CA LEU A 157 -11.31 -1.81 16.72
C LEU A 157 -11.85 -0.98 15.56
N ASN A 158 -12.35 0.21 15.85
CA ASN A 158 -12.84 1.14 14.83
C ASN A 158 -12.27 2.52 15.15
N SER A 159 -11.34 2.97 14.31
CA SER A 159 -10.66 4.26 14.44
C SER A 159 -10.40 4.84 13.04
N MET A 160 -10.00 6.10 12.97
CA MET A 160 -9.65 6.74 11.70
C MET A 160 -8.51 6.00 10.96
N PRO A 161 -7.36 5.70 11.58
CA PRO A 161 -6.25 5.09 10.86
C PRO A 161 -6.30 3.56 10.80
N VAL A 162 -7.00 2.89 11.72
CA VAL A 162 -7.04 1.42 11.79
C VAL A 162 -8.44 0.91 12.13
N THR A 163 -8.91 -0.07 11.37
CA THR A 163 -10.18 -0.77 11.64
C THR A 163 -10.00 -2.28 11.52
N VAL A 164 -10.48 -3.02 12.52
CA VAL A 164 -10.49 -4.48 12.55
C VAL A 164 -11.92 -4.98 12.64
N ASN A 165 -12.40 -5.53 11.53
CA ASN A 165 -13.74 -6.09 11.40
C ASN A 165 -13.71 -7.61 11.67
N PRO A 166 -14.87 -8.24 11.97
CA PRO A 166 -14.95 -9.68 12.19
C PRO A 166 -14.32 -10.50 11.07
N GLY A 167 -13.75 -11.66 11.41
CA GLY A 167 -13.12 -12.57 10.42
C GLY A 167 -11.71 -12.15 10.01
N SER A 168 -10.96 -11.48 10.89
CA SER A 168 -9.60 -11.00 10.64
C SER A 168 -9.51 -10.03 9.46
N ALA A 169 -10.49 -9.14 9.31
CA ALA A 169 -10.48 -8.11 8.28
C ALA A 169 -9.76 -6.86 8.81
N PHE A 170 -8.43 -6.86 8.66
CA PHE A 170 -7.55 -5.79 9.10
C PHE A 170 -7.46 -4.69 8.04
N ASN A 171 -7.70 -3.44 8.43
CA ASN A 171 -7.65 -2.27 7.55
C ASN A 171 -6.76 -1.20 8.18
N SER A 172 -5.85 -0.64 7.40
CA SER A 172 -5.01 0.50 7.76
C SER A 172 -5.20 1.58 6.71
N TYR A 173 -5.41 2.81 7.18
CA TYR A 173 -5.62 4.04 6.40
C TYR A 173 -4.55 5.08 6.72
N TRP A 174 -3.45 4.69 7.37
CA TRP A 174 -2.28 5.55 7.47
C TRP A 174 -1.79 5.88 6.06
N VAL A 175 -1.61 7.18 5.78
CA VAL A 175 -0.93 7.62 4.56
C VAL A 175 0.57 7.41 4.78
N MET A 176 1.20 6.61 3.94
CA MET A 176 2.62 6.25 4.06
C MET A 176 3.38 6.70 2.80
N PRO A 177 3.93 7.92 2.76
CA PRO A 177 4.63 8.46 1.60
C PRO A 177 5.98 7.77 1.34
N PHE A 178 6.39 7.71 0.08
CA PHE A 178 7.71 7.28 -0.38
C PHE A 178 8.12 8.06 -1.64
N ARG A 179 9.41 8.36 -1.85
CA ARG A 179 9.85 9.26 -2.94
C ARG A 179 10.45 8.54 -4.14
N ARG A 180 10.93 7.33 -3.94
CA ARG A 180 11.64 6.52 -4.93
C ARG A 180 11.07 5.12 -5.00
N LYS A 181 10.90 4.46 -3.84
CA LYS A 181 10.49 3.06 -3.79
C LYS A 181 9.79 2.70 -2.49
N CYS A 182 8.82 1.80 -2.56
CA CYS A 182 8.27 1.10 -1.41
C CYS A 182 8.41 -0.41 -1.61
N ARG A 183 8.92 -1.11 -0.59
CA ARG A 183 8.91 -2.57 -0.55
C ARG A 183 8.22 -3.04 0.72
N ILE A 184 7.26 -3.95 0.58
CA ILE A 184 6.55 -4.56 1.71
C ILE A 184 6.79 -6.06 1.67
N THR A 185 7.25 -6.62 2.79
CA THR A 185 7.45 -8.06 2.93
C THR A 185 6.68 -8.61 4.14
N MET A 186 6.33 -9.89 4.06
CA MET A 186 5.74 -10.66 5.14
C MET A 186 6.58 -11.91 5.37
N THR A 187 7.10 -12.07 6.58
CA THR A 187 7.83 -13.28 6.98
C THR A 187 6.97 -14.11 7.92
N ASN A 188 6.84 -15.41 7.62
CA ASN A 188 6.29 -16.36 8.57
C ASN A 188 7.42 -16.95 9.42
N ILE A 189 7.55 -16.50 10.67
CA ILE A 189 8.55 -17.01 11.62
C ILE A 189 8.07 -18.23 12.41
N ASN A 190 6.85 -18.72 12.14
CA ASN A 190 6.38 -20.01 12.66
C ASN A 190 7.24 -21.13 12.03
N ASP A 191 7.59 -22.14 12.81
CA ASP A 191 8.42 -23.28 12.40
C ASP A 191 7.60 -24.50 11.97
N ALA A 192 6.29 -24.53 12.25
CA ALA A 192 5.42 -25.67 12.02
C ALA A 192 4.37 -25.42 10.92
N GLU A 193 3.72 -24.24 10.93
CA GLU A 193 2.52 -24.01 10.13
C GLU A 193 2.71 -22.94 9.05
N ALA A 194 2.15 -23.18 7.87
CA ALA A 194 2.06 -22.18 6.81
C ALA A 194 0.90 -21.20 7.08
N MET A 195 1.07 -19.95 6.66
CA MET A 195 0.03 -18.92 6.69
C MET A 195 -0.55 -18.69 5.30
N ASN A 196 -1.88 -18.64 5.18
CA ASN A 196 -2.53 -18.01 4.05
C ASN A 196 -2.73 -16.52 4.35
N LEU A 197 -2.35 -15.67 3.40
CA LEU A 197 -2.49 -14.23 3.49
C LEU A 197 -3.31 -13.73 2.31
N TYR A 198 -4.50 -13.22 2.60
CA TYR A 198 -5.28 -12.40 1.69
C TYR A 198 -4.86 -10.96 1.94
N TYR A 199 -4.59 -10.18 0.89
CA TYR A 199 -4.21 -8.80 1.07
C TYR A 199 -4.54 -7.94 -0.15
N GLN A 200 -4.61 -6.63 0.10
CA GLN A 200 -4.69 -5.58 -0.90
C GLN A 200 -3.87 -4.40 -0.39
N ILE A 201 -2.99 -3.88 -1.24
CA ILE A 201 -2.20 -2.67 -0.97
C ILE A 201 -2.59 -1.65 -2.02
N ASP A 202 -3.34 -0.64 -1.60
CA ASP A 202 -3.79 0.46 -2.44
C ASP A 202 -2.85 1.65 -2.25
N TYR A 203 -2.35 2.16 -3.38
CA TYR A 203 -1.38 3.23 -3.40
C TYR A 203 -1.64 4.19 -4.55
N THR A 204 -1.06 5.37 -4.41
CA THR A 204 -1.17 6.47 -5.36
C THR A 204 0.23 6.91 -5.77
N LEU A 205 0.52 6.92 -7.07
CA LEU A 205 1.73 7.51 -7.63
C LEU A 205 1.47 8.97 -7.97
N THR A 206 2.29 9.84 -7.41
CA THR A 206 2.13 11.30 -7.49
C THR A 206 3.35 12.00 -6.88
N ASP A 207 3.44 13.31 -7.07
CA ASP A 207 4.46 14.11 -6.39
C ASP A 207 4.21 14.17 -4.88
N VAL A 208 5.20 13.71 -4.11
CA VAL A 208 5.17 13.75 -2.65
C VAL A 208 5.68 15.11 -2.14
N PRO A 209 4.96 15.78 -1.22
CA PRO A 209 5.41 17.05 -0.65
C PRO A 209 6.80 16.97 -0.01
N ALA A 210 7.57 18.06 -0.13
CA ALA A 210 8.94 18.11 0.38
C ALA A 210 9.03 17.97 1.91
N ASP A 211 7.97 18.35 2.62
CA ASP A 211 7.82 18.29 4.07
C ASP A 211 7.16 16.98 4.56
N ALA A 212 6.81 16.05 3.67
CA ALA A 212 6.27 14.75 4.06
C ALA A 212 7.35 13.86 4.72
N ALA A 213 7.06 13.34 5.92
CA ALA A 213 7.91 12.35 6.59
C ALA A 213 7.54 10.92 6.20
N TYR A 214 8.40 9.96 6.58
CA TYR A 214 8.15 8.53 6.39
C TYR A 214 7.44 7.93 7.60
N PHE A 215 6.52 7.01 7.35
CA PHE A 215 5.80 6.27 8.39
C PHE A 215 6.72 5.22 9.03
N HIS A 216 6.67 5.07 10.36
CA HIS A 216 7.44 4.11 11.15
C HIS A 216 6.55 3.41 12.18
N ALA A 217 6.79 2.12 12.45
CA ALA A 217 6.02 1.32 13.43
C ALA A 217 6.72 0.03 13.85
#